data_AF-A0A966XSS5-F1
#
_entry.id   AF-A0A966XSS5-F1
#
_cell.length_a   1.000
_cell.length_b   1.000
_cell.length_c   1.000
_cell.angle_alpha   90.00
_cell.angle_beta   90.00
_cell.angle_gamma   90.00
#
_symmetry.space_group_name_H-M   'P 1'
#
loop_
_entity.id
_entity.type
_entity.pdbx_description
1 polymer ?
#
loop_
_entity_poly.entity_id
_entity_poly.type
_entity_poly.pdbx_seq_one_letter_code
_entity_poly.pdbx_strand_id
1 'polypeptide(L)'
;MNAQPPKIEAPTCPHVMNTYGRLPIALSHGQGCRVWDVHGREYLDALAGIAVNTLGHNHPKLAPAALKLARKFGHNKGIERPEIVVYENAFHGRSIATLSATGNPKVQAGFGPLLEGFIRVPLNDMDALRQATEGNSNVAAVFFEAIQGEGGVHPVHTDYLRQVRALCDERDW
;
A
#
# COMPACT_ATOMS: atom_id res chain seq x y z
N MET A 1 -29.48 -26.14 -16.69
CA MET A 1 -28.26 -25.70 -17.41
C MET A 1 -27.89 -24.33 -16.88
N ASN A 2 -26.92 -24.24 -15.97
CA ASN A 2 -26.43 -22.95 -15.51
C ASN A 2 -25.45 -22.43 -16.55
N ALA A 3 -25.92 -21.54 -17.43
CA ALA A 3 -25.05 -20.85 -18.36
C ALA A 3 -23.97 -20.13 -17.54
N GLN A 4 -22.71 -20.40 -17.85
CA GLN A 4 -21.58 -19.70 -17.26
C GLN A 4 -21.73 -18.21 -17.63
N PRO A 5 -21.68 -17.29 -16.66
CA PRO A 5 -21.84 -15.86 -16.96
C PRO A 5 -20.79 -15.46 -18.00
N PRO A 6 -21.12 -14.56 -18.95
CA PRO A 6 -20.21 -14.17 -20.00
C PRO A 6 -18.90 -13.66 -19.40
N LYS A 7 -17.77 -14.13 -19.94
CA LYS A 7 -16.46 -13.59 -19.60
C LYS A 7 -16.43 -12.13 -20.04
N ILE A 8 -16.50 -11.21 -19.07
CA ILE A 8 -16.24 -9.80 -19.32
C ILE A 8 -14.72 -9.71 -19.52
N GLU A 9 -14.27 -9.30 -20.69
CA GLU A 9 -12.85 -9.03 -20.94
C GLU A 9 -12.48 -7.67 -20.34
N ALA A 10 -11.25 -7.54 -19.84
CA ALA A 10 -10.80 -6.27 -19.30
C ALA A 10 -10.72 -5.24 -20.44
N PRO A 11 -11.25 -4.02 -20.27
CA PRO A 11 -11.21 -3.01 -21.31
C PRO A 11 -9.77 -2.70 -21.71
N THR A 12 -9.51 -2.63 -23.01
CA THR A 12 -8.18 -2.29 -23.54
C THR A 12 -7.89 -0.81 -23.27
N CYS A 13 -6.78 -0.53 -22.58
CA CYS A 13 -6.32 0.83 -22.31
C CYS A 13 -5.02 1.08 -23.09
N PRO A 14 -5.08 1.44 -24.38
CA PRO A 14 -3.90 1.53 -25.26
C PRO A 14 -2.86 2.56 -24.79
N HIS A 15 -3.27 3.48 -23.91
CA HIS A 15 -2.42 4.53 -23.36
C HIS A 15 -1.90 4.22 -21.95
N VAL A 16 -2.12 3.00 -21.44
CA VAL A 16 -1.68 2.59 -20.11
C VAL A 16 -0.77 1.38 -20.22
N MET A 17 0.40 1.45 -19.58
CA MET A 17 1.33 0.32 -19.53
C MET A 17 0.72 -0.87 -18.79
N ASN A 18 0.98 -2.08 -19.30
CA ASN A 18 0.46 -3.33 -18.74
C ASN A 18 1.23 -3.80 -17.50
N THR A 19 1.24 -2.99 -16.44
CA THR A 19 1.95 -3.28 -15.18
C THR A 19 1.07 -3.95 -14.12
N TYR A 20 -0.22 -4.16 -14.38
CA TYR A 20 -1.19 -4.73 -13.43
C TYR A 20 -2.07 -5.80 -14.07
N GLY A 21 -2.36 -6.87 -13.33
CA GLY A 21 -3.43 -7.81 -13.66
C GLY A 21 -4.79 -7.17 -13.35
N ARG A 22 -5.40 -6.52 -14.35
CA ARG A 22 -6.68 -5.80 -14.17
C ARG A 22 -7.86 -6.77 -14.20
N LEU A 23 -8.78 -6.58 -13.24
CA LEU A 23 -10.10 -7.19 -13.31
C LEU A 23 -10.94 -6.50 -14.40
N PRO A 24 -11.88 -7.22 -15.03
CA PRO A 24 -12.74 -6.67 -16.07
C PRO A 24 -13.90 -5.86 -15.47
N ILE A 25 -13.56 -4.82 -14.71
CA ILE A 25 -14.49 -3.91 -14.05
C ILE A 25 -13.93 -2.49 -14.17
N ALA A 26 -14.79 -1.53 -14.49
CA ALA A 26 -14.47 -0.10 -14.46
C ALA A 26 -15.41 0.56 -13.44
N LEU A 27 -14.84 1.09 -12.36
CA LEU A 27 -15.60 1.78 -11.30
C LEU A 27 -15.87 3.23 -11.71
N SER A 28 -17.09 3.70 -11.49
CA SER A 28 -17.53 5.07 -11.78
C SER A 28 -17.46 5.98 -10.55
N HIS A 29 -17.94 5.50 -9.40
CA HIS A 29 -17.92 6.22 -8.12
C HIS A 29 -18.02 5.28 -6.92
N GLY A 30 -17.76 5.80 -5.73
CA GLY A 30 -17.92 5.09 -4.46
C GLY A 30 -18.40 6.00 -3.33
N GLN A 31 -19.09 5.41 -2.35
CA GLN A 31 -19.62 6.08 -1.17
C GLN A 31 -19.59 5.11 0.01
N GLY A 32 -18.89 5.48 1.09
CA GLY A 32 -18.70 4.59 2.24
C GLY A 32 -17.96 3.32 1.84
N CYS A 33 -18.53 2.15 2.17
CA CYS A 33 -17.96 0.84 1.81
C CYS A 33 -18.47 0.29 0.46
N ARG A 34 -19.20 1.08 -0.33
CA ARG A 34 -19.79 0.65 -1.60
C ARG A 34 -19.18 1.37 -2.79
N VAL A 35 -19.05 0.66 -3.90
CA VAL A 35 -18.61 1.18 -5.19
C VAL A 35 -19.58 0.73 -6.29
N TRP A 36 -19.69 1.53 -7.34
CA TRP A 36 -20.50 1.18 -8.50
C TRP A 36 -19.63 1.19 -9.76
N ASP A 37 -19.92 0.28 -10.69
CA ASP A 37 -19.29 0.26 -12.00
C ASP A 37 -19.94 1.27 -12.97
N VAL A 38 -19.38 1.37 -14.18
CA VAL A 38 -19.91 2.20 -15.27
C VAL A 38 -21.26 1.72 -15.82
N HIS A 39 -21.70 0.51 -15.45
CA HIS A 39 -23.00 -0.07 -15.80
C HIS A 39 -24.02 0.07 -14.65
N GLY A 40 -23.66 0.75 -13.56
CA GLY A 40 -24.51 0.99 -12.40
C GLY A 40 -24.61 -0.21 -11.44
N ARG A 41 -23.84 -1.29 -11.63
CA ARG A 41 -23.83 -2.40 -10.69
C ARG A 41 -23.08 -1.99 -9.42
N GLU A 42 -23.68 -2.31 -8.28
CA GLU A 42 -23.15 -2.03 -6.95
C GLU A 42 -22.34 -3.20 -6.39
N TYR A 43 -21.27 -2.88 -5.67
CA TYR A 43 -20.37 -3.83 -5.02
C TYR A 43 -20.04 -3.37 -3.61
N LEU A 44 -19.84 -4.32 -2.71
CA LEU A 44 -19.15 -4.09 -1.44
C LEU A 44 -17.65 -4.07 -1.70
N ASP A 45 -16.97 -2.98 -1.35
CA ASP A 45 -15.52 -2.88 -1.42
C ASP A 45 -14.89 -3.48 -0.16
N ALA A 46 -14.50 -4.76 -0.24
CA ALA A 46 -13.77 -5.46 0.81
C ALA A 46 -12.24 -5.35 0.68
N LEU A 47 -11.74 -4.67 -0.35
CA LEU A 47 -10.31 -4.41 -0.55
C LEU A 47 -9.90 -3.06 0.05
N ALA A 48 -10.80 -2.07 0.02
CA ALA A 48 -10.61 -0.71 0.50
C ALA A 48 -9.32 -0.07 -0.05
N GLY A 49 -8.96 -0.39 -1.30
CA GLY A 49 -7.73 0.07 -1.93
C GLY A 49 -6.45 -0.41 -1.23
N ILE A 50 -6.43 -1.64 -0.70
CA ILE A 50 -5.35 -2.17 0.16
C ILE A 50 -5.27 -1.32 1.44
N ALA A 51 -6.39 -1.29 2.16
CA ALA A 51 -6.55 -0.55 3.41
C ALA A 51 -6.25 0.97 3.33
N VAL A 52 -6.34 1.59 2.15
CA VAL A 52 -6.19 3.05 1.96
C VAL A 52 -7.47 3.79 2.34
N ASN A 53 -8.63 3.28 1.90
CA ASN A 53 -9.93 3.94 2.07
C ASN A 53 -10.57 3.57 3.41
N THR A 54 -9.84 3.69 4.51
CA THR A 54 -10.29 3.31 5.87
C THR A 54 -11.51 4.12 6.35
N LEU A 55 -11.66 5.35 5.86
CA LEU A 55 -12.84 6.19 6.12
C LEU A 55 -13.96 6.01 5.08
N GLY A 56 -13.82 5.04 4.19
CA GLY A 56 -14.69 4.82 3.05
C GLY A 56 -14.46 5.82 1.91
N HIS A 57 -15.05 5.50 0.76
CA HIS A 57 -15.04 6.36 -0.41
C HIS A 57 -15.88 7.62 -0.16
N ASN A 58 -15.40 8.76 -0.67
CA ASN A 58 -16.10 10.06 -0.62
C ASN A 58 -16.58 10.45 0.79
N HIS A 59 -15.70 10.34 1.79
CA HIS A 59 -16.06 10.69 3.15
C HIS A 59 -16.41 12.19 3.26
N PRO A 60 -17.60 12.56 3.78
CA PRO A 60 -18.16 13.92 3.66
C PRO A 60 -17.37 15.00 4.42
N LYS A 61 -16.41 14.62 5.26
CA LYS A 61 -15.54 15.55 6.01
C LYS A 61 -14.11 15.62 5.48
N LEU A 62 -13.64 14.61 4.76
CA LEU A 62 -12.21 14.48 4.43
C LEU A 62 -11.80 15.48 3.34
N ALA A 63 -12.44 15.44 2.18
CA ALA A 63 -12.17 16.37 1.09
C ALA A 63 -12.47 17.82 1.49
N PRO A 64 -13.60 18.15 2.16
CA PRO A 64 -13.82 19.50 2.66
C PRO A 64 -12.75 19.98 3.67
N ALA A 65 -12.23 19.11 4.53
CA ALA A 65 -11.16 19.48 5.46
C ALA A 65 -9.85 19.80 4.72
N ALA A 66 -9.45 18.98 3.75
CA ALA A 66 -8.26 19.23 2.93
C ALA A 66 -8.36 20.56 2.16
N LEU A 67 -9.52 20.84 1.55
CA LEU A 67 -9.76 22.10 0.84
C LEU A 67 -9.76 23.30 1.80
N LYS A 68 -10.34 23.16 2.99
CA LYS A 68 -10.30 24.21 4.04
C LYS A 68 -8.87 24.50 4.49
N LEU A 69 -8.04 23.48 4.68
CA LEU A 69 -6.64 23.63 5.03
C LEU A 69 -5.83 24.33 3.93
N ALA A 70 -6.00 23.92 2.67
CA ALA A 70 -5.35 24.55 1.53
C ALA A 70 -5.74 26.04 1.39
N ARG A 71 -7.02 26.38 1.58
CA ARG A 71 -7.48 27.79 1.59
C ARG A 71 -6.92 28.59 2.76
N LYS A 72 -6.94 28.03 3.98
CA LYS A 72 -6.35 28.67 5.16
C LYS A 72 -4.86 28.95 4.96
N PHE A 73 -4.13 28.01 4.36
CA PHE A 73 -2.72 28.19 4.03
C PHE A 73 -2.50 29.34 3.03
N GLY A 74 -3.33 29.44 1.99
CA GLY A 74 -3.28 30.57 1.05
C GLY A 74 -3.52 31.92 1.74
N HIS A 75 -4.52 32.01 2.60
CA HIS A 75 -4.78 33.23 3.38
C HIS A 75 -3.61 33.59 4.31
N ASN A 76 -3.00 32.60 4.97
CA ASN A 76 -1.81 32.82 5.79
C ASN A 76 -0.59 33.34 5.00
N LYS A 77 -0.59 33.21 3.67
CA LYS A 77 0.43 33.78 2.77
C LYS A 77 0.05 35.16 2.21
N GLY A 78 -1.06 35.74 2.67
CA GLY A 78 -1.57 37.01 2.14
C GLY A 78 -2.28 36.89 0.78
N ILE A 79 -2.64 35.69 0.33
CA ILE A 79 -3.42 35.50 -0.90
C ILE A 79 -4.89 35.79 -0.57
N GLU A 80 -5.45 36.83 -1.18
CA GLU A 80 -6.84 37.27 -0.96
C GLU A 80 -7.84 36.19 -1.40
N ARG A 81 -7.62 35.59 -2.57
CA ARG A 81 -8.48 34.53 -3.11
C ARG A 81 -7.69 33.26 -3.46
N PRO A 82 -7.43 32.37 -2.48
CA PRO A 82 -6.73 31.11 -2.74
C PRO A 82 -7.55 30.21 -3.67
N GLU A 83 -6.96 29.87 -4.81
CA GLU A 83 -7.50 28.94 -5.79
C GLU A 83 -6.75 27.61 -5.71
N ILE A 84 -7.47 26.50 -5.90
CA ILE A 84 -6.94 25.15 -5.81
C ILE A 84 -7.12 24.52 -7.18
N VAL A 85 -6.01 24.22 -7.85
CA VAL A 85 -6.03 23.51 -9.13
C VAL A 85 -6.33 22.04 -8.84
N VAL A 86 -7.35 21.51 -9.50
CA VAL A 86 -7.67 20.08 -9.55
C VAL A 86 -7.60 19.63 -11.00
N TYR A 87 -7.16 18.41 -11.24
CA TYR A 87 -7.05 17.84 -12.59
C TYR A 87 -8.26 16.95 -12.87
N GLU A 88 -8.71 16.94 -14.12
CA GLU A 88 -9.66 15.92 -14.58
C GLU A 88 -9.02 14.52 -14.41
N ASN A 89 -9.74 13.59 -13.76
CA ASN A 89 -9.36 12.18 -13.56
C ASN A 89 -8.13 11.88 -12.67
N ALA A 90 -7.81 12.72 -11.68
CA ALA A 90 -6.59 12.55 -10.87
C ALA A 90 -6.60 11.38 -9.84
N PHE A 91 -5.42 10.79 -9.59
CA PHE A 91 -5.08 9.80 -8.54
C PHE A 91 -3.65 10.06 -8.01
N HIS A 92 -3.38 9.90 -6.70
CA HIS A 92 -2.17 10.49 -6.07
C HIS A 92 -1.25 9.54 -5.26
N GLY A 93 -0.86 8.40 -5.86
CA GLY A 93 0.58 8.02 -5.87
C GLY A 93 1.02 6.63 -5.36
N ARG A 94 2.25 6.24 -5.77
CA ARG A 94 3.12 5.14 -5.29
C ARG A 94 4.59 5.55 -5.54
N SER A 95 5.39 5.74 -4.49
CA SER A 95 6.74 6.32 -4.61
C SER A 95 7.86 5.27 -4.76
N ILE A 96 9.02 5.70 -5.29
CA ILE A 96 10.21 4.87 -5.52
C ILE A 96 10.83 4.34 -4.21
N ALA A 97 10.71 5.09 -3.11
CA ALA A 97 11.28 4.71 -1.81
C ALA A 97 10.64 3.44 -1.22
N THR A 98 9.36 3.20 -1.52
CA THR A 98 8.62 2.00 -1.06
C THR A 98 8.92 0.74 -1.89
N LEU A 99 9.41 0.88 -3.12
CA LEU A 99 9.74 -0.26 -3.99
C LEU A 99 11.03 -0.98 -3.54
N SER A 100 12.05 -0.23 -3.10
CA SER A 100 13.33 -0.78 -2.64
C SER A 100 13.23 -1.53 -1.31
N ALA A 101 12.19 -1.27 -0.51
CA ALA A 101 11.92 -1.94 0.76
C ALA A 101 11.09 -3.24 0.61
N THR A 102 10.58 -3.55 -0.59
CA THR A 102 9.62 -4.64 -0.81
C THR A 102 10.33 -5.98 -1.06
N GLY A 103 9.94 -7.03 -0.33
CA GLY A 103 10.53 -8.39 -0.39
C GLY A 103 9.88 -9.38 -1.37
N ASN A 104 9.36 -8.94 -2.52
CA ASN A 104 8.71 -9.82 -3.51
C ASN A 104 9.59 -10.01 -4.77
N PRO A 105 10.08 -11.22 -5.08
CA PRO A 105 10.96 -11.48 -6.24
C PRO A 105 10.37 -11.09 -7.61
N LYS A 106 9.04 -11.14 -7.78
CA LYS A 106 8.37 -10.74 -9.04
C LYS A 106 8.40 -9.22 -9.26
N VAL A 107 8.49 -8.45 -8.19
CA VAL A 107 8.49 -6.98 -8.21
C VAL A 107 9.90 -6.42 -8.41
N GLN A 108 10.94 -7.20 -8.07
CA GLN A 108 12.35 -6.80 -8.19
C GLN A 108 12.98 -7.11 -9.57
N ALA A 109 12.35 -7.97 -10.37
CA ALA A 109 12.87 -8.40 -11.67
C ALA A 109 13.03 -7.22 -12.65
N GLY A 110 14.23 -7.05 -13.21
CA GLY A 110 14.54 -6.00 -14.19
C GLY A 110 15.15 -4.70 -13.63
N PHE A 111 15.30 -4.58 -12.30
CA PHE A 111 15.84 -3.38 -11.65
C PHE A 111 17.23 -3.60 -11.00
N GLY A 112 17.99 -4.60 -11.44
CA GLY A 112 19.33 -4.88 -10.93
C GLY A 112 20.39 -3.86 -11.37
N PRO A 113 21.52 -3.75 -10.64
CA PRO A 113 21.84 -4.46 -9.41
C PRO A 113 21.05 -3.93 -8.21
N LEU A 114 20.56 -4.83 -7.36
CA LEU A 114 19.89 -4.46 -6.12
C LEU A 114 20.94 -4.07 -5.07
N LEU A 115 20.55 -3.26 -4.10
CA LEU A 115 21.40 -2.92 -2.97
C LEU A 115 21.72 -4.18 -2.13
N GLU A 116 22.97 -4.31 -1.70
CA GLU A 116 23.43 -5.36 -0.80
C GLU A 116 23.09 -5.03 0.67
N GLY A 117 23.39 -5.94 1.60
CA GLY A 117 23.21 -5.69 3.05
C GLY A 117 21.86 -6.12 3.65
N PHE A 118 21.07 -6.92 2.93
CA PHE A 118 19.76 -7.40 3.41
C PHE A 118 19.79 -8.89 3.79
N ILE A 119 19.74 -9.16 5.10
CA ILE A 119 19.56 -10.50 5.67
C ILE A 119 18.06 -10.83 5.64
N ARG A 120 17.69 -12.04 5.22
CA ARG A 120 16.30 -12.49 5.12
C ARG A 120 16.07 -13.71 6.00
N VAL A 121 15.02 -13.66 6.82
CA VAL A 121 14.63 -14.74 7.73
C VAL A 121 13.11 -14.99 7.65
N PRO A 122 12.64 -16.20 7.98
CA PRO A 122 11.20 -16.48 8.07
C PRO A 122 10.50 -15.61 9.14
N LEU A 123 9.24 -15.27 8.90
CA LEU A 123 8.41 -14.56 9.89
C LEU A 123 8.18 -15.47 11.11
N ASN A 124 8.19 -14.89 12.31
CA ASN A 124 7.92 -15.59 13.58
C ASN A 124 8.94 -16.68 13.96
N ASP A 125 10.16 -16.65 13.41
CA ASP A 125 11.24 -17.60 13.71
C ASP A 125 12.44 -16.88 14.37
N MET A 126 12.52 -16.95 15.71
CA MET A 126 13.59 -16.29 16.47
C MET A 126 14.94 -17.00 16.33
N ASP A 127 14.91 -18.31 16.16
CA ASP A 127 16.13 -19.11 16.02
C ASP A 127 16.81 -18.79 14.69
N ALA A 128 16.03 -18.69 13.61
CA ALA A 128 16.53 -18.24 12.32
C ALA A 128 17.10 -16.81 12.38
N LEU A 129 16.46 -15.88 13.11
CA LEU A 129 16.98 -14.52 13.28
C LEU A 129 18.32 -14.50 14.03
N ARG A 130 18.41 -15.22 15.15
CA ARG A 130 19.65 -15.32 15.94
C ARG A 130 20.77 -15.95 15.12
N GLN A 131 20.50 -17.08 14.45
CA GLN A 131 21.47 -17.77 13.61
C GLN A 131 21.96 -16.88 12.45
N ALA A 132 21.07 -16.15 11.79
CA ALA A 132 21.42 -15.32 10.65
C ALA A 132 22.23 -14.06 11.01
N THR A 133 22.24 -13.66 12.29
CA THR A 133 22.88 -12.44 12.79
C THR A 133 24.03 -12.71 13.77
N GLU A 134 24.29 -13.97 14.09
CA GLU A 134 25.33 -14.38 15.04
C GLU A 134 26.72 -13.90 14.59
N GLY A 135 27.44 -13.23 15.50
CA GLY A 135 28.77 -12.70 15.23
C GLY A 135 28.85 -11.58 14.18
N ASN A 136 27.73 -11.12 13.61
CA ASN A 136 27.73 -10.12 12.56
C ASN A 136 27.62 -8.70 13.13
N SER A 137 28.75 -7.99 13.21
CA SER A 137 28.80 -6.60 13.69
C SER A 137 28.25 -5.56 12.71
N ASN A 138 27.81 -5.95 11.50
CA ASN A 138 27.24 -5.04 10.51
C ASN A 138 25.71 -4.92 10.59
N VAL A 139 25.05 -5.69 11.45
CA VAL A 139 23.59 -5.56 11.66
C VAL A 139 23.32 -4.25 12.38
N ALA A 140 22.44 -3.42 11.82
CA ALA A 140 22.15 -2.09 12.35
C ALA A 140 20.68 -1.89 12.73
N ALA A 141 19.78 -2.73 12.26
CA ALA A 141 18.35 -2.66 12.55
C ALA A 141 17.65 -3.96 12.15
N VAL A 142 16.49 -4.22 12.77
CA VAL A 142 15.52 -5.22 12.29
C VAL A 142 14.29 -4.48 11.77
N PHE A 143 14.01 -4.64 10.47
CA PHE A 143 12.89 -3.99 9.80
C PHE A 143 11.83 -5.01 9.37
N PHE A 144 10.57 -4.83 9.80
CA PHE A 144 9.48 -5.75 9.53
C PHE A 144 8.11 -5.06 9.56
N GLU A 145 7.09 -5.74 9.04
CA GLU A 145 5.68 -5.34 9.14
C GLU A 145 5.05 -6.06 10.34
N ALA A 146 4.32 -5.36 11.22
CA ALA A 146 3.60 -5.99 12.34
C ALA A 146 2.56 -7.03 11.87
N ILE A 147 2.01 -6.83 10.68
CA ILE A 147 1.24 -7.79 9.91
C ILE A 147 1.74 -7.67 8.47
N GLN A 148 2.27 -8.75 7.89
CA GLN A 148 2.68 -8.74 6.49
C GLN A 148 1.44 -8.67 5.59
N GLY A 149 1.20 -7.52 4.97
CA GLY A 149 -0.02 -7.28 4.19
C GLY A 149 -0.04 -8.11 2.91
N GLU A 150 0.78 -7.74 1.94
CA GLU A 150 0.89 -8.41 0.63
C GLU A 150 1.46 -9.83 0.74
N GLY A 151 2.16 -10.14 1.84
CA GLY A 151 2.71 -11.47 2.13
C GLY A 151 1.67 -12.53 2.48
N GLY A 152 0.38 -12.16 2.59
CA GLY A 152 -0.71 -13.09 2.92
C GLY A 152 -1.49 -12.75 4.18
N VAL A 153 -1.41 -11.50 4.67
CA VAL A 153 -2.03 -11.06 5.94
C VAL A 153 -1.54 -11.92 7.13
N HIS A 154 -0.23 -12.08 7.23
CA HIS A 154 0.39 -12.89 8.28
C HIS A 154 0.75 -12.03 9.49
N PRO A 155 0.11 -12.21 10.65
CA PRO A 155 0.42 -11.43 11.84
C PRO A 155 1.75 -11.89 12.47
N VAL A 156 2.49 -10.92 13.01
CA VAL A 156 3.64 -11.23 13.87
C VAL A 156 3.14 -11.58 15.26
N HIS A 157 3.66 -12.66 15.85
CA HIS A 157 3.32 -13.06 17.20
C HIS A 157 3.84 -12.03 18.21
N THR A 158 3.03 -11.67 19.21
CA THR A 158 3.43 -10.66 20.21
C THR A 158 4.68 -11.06 20.98
N ASP A 159 4.86 -12.35 21.29
CA ASP A 159 6.06 -12.83 21.98
C ASP A 159 7.30 -12.77 21.08
N TYR A 160 7.13 -12.95 19.77
CA TYR A 160 8.21 -12.72 18.80
C TYR A 160 8.63 -11.24 18.80
N LEU A 161 7.68 -10.30 18.76
CA LEU A 161 7.98 -8.85 18.82
C LEU A 161 8.78 -8.47 20.06
N ARG A 162 8.40 -9.01 21.23
CA ARG A 162 9.11 -8.77 22.49
C ARG A 162 10.53 -9.33 22.44
N GLN A 163 10.70 -10.53 21.89
CA GLN A 163 12.00 -11.16 21.75
C GLN A 163 12.91 -10.42 20.76
N VAL A 164 12.36 -9.94 19.63
CA VAL A 164 13.10 -9.11 18.67
C VAL A 164 13.56 -7.81 19.31
N ARG A 165 12.69 -7.10 20.04
CA ARG A 165 13.08 -5.86 20.73
C ARG A 165 14.18 -6.12 21.76
N ALA A 166 14.02 -7.14 22.60
CA ALA A 166 15.04 -7.51 23.59
C ALA A 166 16.38 -7.86 22.93
N LEU A 167 16.37 -8.57 21.80
CA LEU A 167 17.57 -8.88 21.03
C LEU A 167 18.23 -7.62 20.45
N CYS A 168 17.44 -6.68 19.91
CA CYS A 168 17.97 -5.42 19.42
C CYS A 168 18.59 -4.60 20.57
N ASP A 169 17.98 -4.58 21.75
CA ASP A 169 18.56 -3.93 22.95
C ASP A 169 19.87 -4.59 23.41
N GLU A 170 19.92 -5.93 23.42
CA GLU A 170 21.11 -6.72 23.77
C GLU A 170 22.28 -6.45 22.81
N ARG A 171 21.98 -6.22 21.54
CA ARG A 171 22.96 -6.12 20.45
C ARG A 171 23.25 -4.69 19.97
N ASP A 172 22.60 -3.71 20.59
CA ASP A 172 22.69 -2.29 20.24
C ASP A 172 22.26 -2.00 18.77
N TRP A 173 21.09 -2.51 18.38
CA TRP A 173 20.42 -2.32 17.08
C TRP A 173 19.10 -1.51 17.17
#